data_AF-A0AAW0NC87-F1
#
_entry.id   AF-A0AAW0NC87-F1
#
_cell.length_a   1.000
_cell.length_b   1.000
_cell.length_c   1.000
_cell.angle_alpha   90.00
_cell.angle_beta   90.00
_cell.angle_gamma   90.00
#
_symmetry.space_group_name_H-M   'P 1'
#
loop_
_entity.id
_entity.type
_entity.pdbx_description
1 polymer ?
#
loop_
_entity_poly.entity_id
_entity_poly.type
_entity_poly.pdbx_seq_one_letter_code
_entity_poly.pdbx_strand_id
1 'polypeptide(L)'
;MELSKNKVAAKISWGEKCRTYDTMITAETGLVQNKMAARIRVAWKRLPSSVTKHAKMIYQRILASYLSSVSKQKRSDVTKQISLTAVVESEKLVNVILKSPAAIYKRNVALPVSLPIHSLNDQLPYNDVHNNLHYLLEKTTGPICRFERGQLTTFSNKRYENYMPDSCFQVLAQDCTSSLNFIVLLKKDSSNVMRSMQRLVEIGKDIDMRYNEERPTVTINGQEIARESLPYNKDSFKIELKNSNKLVLYAKEFGITELNFSNMEVELHILNDYRNRVCGLCGQANGDKRNDLRMPNGNLNDNPVSFVSSWTLPSQSCSDETGKRIQQLDKHSNSG
;
A
#
# COMPACT_ATOMS: atom_id res chain seq x y z
N MET A 1 -27.96 20.91 -3.90
CA MET A 1 -26.51 20.74 -3.63
C MET A 1 -26.37 20.17 -2.24
N GLU A 2 -25.85 18.96 -2.10
CA GLU A 2 -25.79 18.27 -0.80
C GLU A 2 -24.40 17.69 -0.57
N LEU A 3 -23.73 18.21 0.45
CA LEU A 3 -22.45 17.72 0.98
C LEU A 3 -22.66 16.75 2.16
N SER A 4 -23.90 16.32 2.39
CA SER A 4 -24.36 15.64 3.60
C SER A 4 -24.67 14.15 3.42
N LYS A 5 -24.30 13.53 2.28
CA LYS A 5 -24.53 12.08 2.06
C LYS A 5 -23.83 11.22 3.11
N ASN A 6 -22.58 11.56 3.42
CA ASN A 6 -21.86 11.02 4.58
C ASN A 6 -21.36 12.21 5.40
N LYS A 7 -21.57 12.20 6.72
CA LYS A 7 -21.20 13.31 7.60
C LYS A 7 -20.87 12.82 8.99
N VAL A 8 -19.61 13.01 9.39
CA VAL A 8 -19.09 12.70 10.73
C VAL A 8 -18.72 14.01 11.42
N ALA A 9 -19.02 14.13 12.72
CA ALA A 9 -18.67 15.30 13.52
C ALA A 9 -18.09 14.89 14.87
N ALA A 10 -17.01 15.55 15.27
CA ALA A 10 -16.33 15.34 16.54
C ALA A 10 -16.22 16.66 17.31
N LYS A 11 -16.67 16.66 18.57
CA LYS A 11 -16.53 17.81 19.48
C LYS A 11 -15.30 17.60 20.37
N ILE A 12 -14.33 18.50 20.27
CA ILE A 12 -13.16 18.56 21.16
C ILE A 12 -13.37 19.74 22.11
N SER A 13 -13.40 19.47 23.41
CA SER A 13 -13.50 20.50 24.46
C SER A 13 -12.17 20.58 25.20
N TRP A 14 -11.61 21.77 25.37
CA TRP A 14 -10.23 21.98 25.83
C TRP A 14 -10.06 23.27 26.63
N GLY A 15 -8.84 23.51 27.15
CA GLY A 15 -8.56 24.56 28.15
C GLY A 15 -8.66 24.04 29.57
N GLU A 16 -8.88 24.93 30.55
CA GLU A 16 -8.94 24.56 31.97
C GLU A 16 -10.03 23.50 32.20
N LYS A 17 -9.63 22.36 32.78
CA LYS A 17 -10.50 21.20 33.06
C LYS A 17 -11.34 20.76 31.84
N CYS A 18 -10.83 21.00 30.63
CA CYS A 18 -11.49 20.79 29.33
C CYS A 18 -12.84 21.52 29.15
N ARG A 19 -13.06 22.65 29.85
CA ARG A 19 -14.34 23.40 29.86
C ARG A 19 -14.29 24.78 29.19
N THR A 20 -13.12 25.33 28.90
CA THR A 20 -12.98 26.74 28.46
C THR A 20 -13.29 26.97 26.97
N TYR A 21 -12.97 26.00 26.10
CA TYR A 21 -13.04 26.14 24.64
C TYR A 21 -13.72 24.93 23.99
N ASP A 22 -14.72 25.22 23.15
CA ASP A 22 -15.40 24.23 22.29
C ASP A 22 -14.89 24.35 20.85
N THR A 23 -14.41 23.24 20.28
CA THR A 23 -14.05 23.11 18.86
C THR A 23 -14.81 21.94 18.24
N MET A 24 -15.57 22.20 17.18
CA MET A 24 -16.32 21.21 16.42
C MET A 24 -15.60 20.96 15.10
N ILE A 25 -15.15 19.73 14.88
CA ILE A 25 -14.63 19.26 13.60
C ILE A 25 -15.77 18.52 12.89
N THR A 26 -15.94 18.73 11.59
CA THR A 26 -16.92 18.05 10.74
C THR A 26 -16.24 17.62 9.45
N ALA A 27 -16.31 16.34 9.12
CA ALA A 27 -15.90 15.79 7.83
C ALA A 27 -17.14 15.29 7.10
N GLU A 28 -17.33 15.71 5.85
CA GLU A 28 -18.55 15.41 5.10
C GLU A 28 -18.29 15.28 3.59
N THR A 29 -19.01 14.38 2.92
CA THR A 29 -18.87 14.09 1.48
C THR A 29 -20.21 14.09 0.75
N GLY A 30 -20.19 14.49 -0.51
CA GLY A 30 -21.38 14.55 -1.36
C GLY A 30 -21.12 15.20 -2.72
N LEU A 31 -22.12 15.89 -3.26
CA LEU A 31 -22.09 16.48 -4.60
C LEU A 31 -22.24 18.01 -4.57
N VAL A 32 -21.24 18.69 -5.14
CA VAL A 32 -21.21 20.14 -5.40
C VAL A 32 -21.31 20.34 -6.90
N GLN A 33 -22.38 20.97 -7.40
CA GLN A 33 -22.61 21.19 -8.84
C GLN A 33 -22.45 19.89 -9.67
N ASN A 34 -23.04 18.80 -9.17
CA ASN A 34 -22.93 17.43 -9.70
C ASN A 34 -21.53 16.78 -9.72
N LYS A 35 -20.53 17.41 -9.09
CA LYS A 35 -19.17 16.90 -8.95
C LYS A 35 -18.91 16.35 -7.55
N MET A 36 -18.11 15.28 -7.45
CA MET A 36 -17.71 14.70 -6.17
C MET A 36 -16.94 15.73 -5.34
N ALA A 37 -17.31 15.85 -4.06
CA ALA A 37 -16.68 16.82 -3.16
C ALA A 37 -16.58 16.29 -1.73
N ALA A 38 -15.46 16.61 -1.09
CA ALA A 38 -15.19 16.36 0.32
C ALA A 38 -14.89 17.68 1.04
N ARG A 39 -15.45 17.86 2.24
CA ARG A 39 -15.26 19.05 3.07
C ARG A 39 -14.86 18.67 4.48
N ILE A 40 -13.79 19.31 4.97
CA ILE A 40 -13.43 19.35 6.38
C ILE A 40 -13.70 20.76 6.88
N ARG A 41 -14.50 20.89 7.95
CA ARG A 41 -14.83 22.15 8.61
C ARG A 41 -14.43 22.10 10.07
N VAL A 42 -13.77 23.15 10.54
CA VAL A 42 -13.44 23.36 11.96
C VAL A 42 -14.12 24.64 12.41
N ALA A 43 -14.98 24.58 13.42
CA ALA A 43 -15.75 25.71 13.94
C ALA A 43 -15.61 25.82 15.46
N TRP A 44 -15.65 27.04 16.00
CA TRP A 44 -15.39 27.29 17.43
C TRP A 44 -16.28 28.40 18.01
N LYS A 45 -16.57 28.34 19.31
CA LYS A 45 -17.30 29.43 20.01
C LYS A 45 -16.37 30.57 20.43
N ARG A 46 -15.19 30.21 20.96
CA ARG A 46 -14.14 31.09 21.50
C ARG A 46 -12.79 30.41 21.26
N LEU A 47 -11.72 31.19 21.12
CA LEU A 47 -10.32 30.73 21.13
C LEU A 47 -9.52 31.57 22.14
N PRO A 48 -8.37 31.08 22.64
CA PRO A 48 -7.45 31.90 23.41
C PRO A 48 -6.92 33.09 22.59
N SER A 49 -6.68 34.22 23.25
CA SER A 49 -6.06 35.41 22.66
C SER A 49 -4.66 35.14 22.09
N SER A 50 -3.89 34.25 22.73
CA SER A 50 -2.60 33.80 22.18
C SER A 50 -2.78 33.07 20.83
N VAL A 51 -3.79 32.20 20.70
CA VAL A 51 -4.03 31.48 19.45
C VAL A 51 -4.47 32.43 18.34
N THR A 52 -5.35 33.41 18.61
CA THR A 52 -5.74 34.38 17.57
C THR A 52 -4.58 35.30 17.15
N LYS A 53 -3.68 35.66 18.08
CA LYS A 53 -2.45 36.43 17.79
C LYS A 53 -1.48 35.63 16.90
N HIS A 54 -1.16 34.39 17.27
CA HIS A 54 -0.22 33.55 16.52
C HIS A 54 -0.79 33.04 15.19
N ALA A 55 -2.10 32.74 15.12
CA ALA A 55 -2.74 32.29 13.89
C ALA A 55 -2.53 33.27 12.73
N LYS A 56 -2.59 34.59 12.98
CA LYS A 56 -2.33 35.61 11.95
C LYS A 56 -0.92 35.49 11.36
N MET A 57 0.10 35.29 12.20
CA MET A 57 1.50 35.16 11.77
C MET A 57 1.77 33.83 11.04
N ILE A 58 1.26 32.72 11.58
CA ILE A 58 1.40 31.38 10.98
C ILE A 58 0.71 31.36 9.60
N TYR A 59 -0.50 31.91 9.52
CA TYR A 59 -1.26 32.06 8.28
C TYR A 59 -0.52 32.90 7.24
N GLN A 60 0.07 34.04 7.64
CA GLN A 60 0.85 34.86 6.72
C GLN A 60 2.11 34.12 6.22
N ARG A 61 2.83 33.38 7.08
CA ARG A 61 4.03 32.63 6.66
C ARG A 61 3.71 31.42 5.76
N ILE A 62 2.75 30.58 6.15
CA ILE A 62 2.43 29.33 5.41
C ILE A 62 1.74 29.63 4.08
N LEU A 63 0.80 30.59 4.03
CA LEU A 63 0.09 30.87 2.77
C LEU A 63 0.93 31.71 1.80
N ALA A 64 1.89 32.52 2.26
CA ALA A 64 2.71 33.33 1.35
C ALA A 64 3.65 32.49 0.47
N SER A 65 4.26 31.43 1.01
CA SER A 65 5.14 30.55 0.23
C SER A 65 4.38 29.61 -0.71
N TYR A 66 3.22 29.08 -0.28
CA TYR A 66 2.46 28.10 -1.08
C TYR A 66 1.45 28.71 -2.06
N LEU A 67 0.95 29.93 -1.84
CA LEU A 67 -0.24 30.45 -2.53
C LEU A 67 0.02 31.74 -3.35
N SER A 68 1.22 31.94 -3.89
CA SER A 68 1.55 33.05 -4.78
C SER A 68 0.66 33.14 -6.03
N SER A 69 0.14 32.00 -6.52
CA SER A 69 -0.68 31.89 -7.74
C SER A 69 -2.19 31.72 -7.49
N VAL A 70 -2.73 32.21 -6.38
CA VAL A 70 -4.07 31.80 -5.88
C VAL A 70 -5.12 32.91 -5.92
N SER A 71 -6.30 32.57 -6.45
CA SER A 71 -7.47 33.45 -6.45
C SER A 71 -7.94 33.69 -5.01
N LYS A 72 -7.81 34.94 -4.55
CA LYS A 72 -8.10 35.39 -3.19
C LYS A 72 -9.27 36.38 -3.19
N GLN A 73 -10.39 35.97 -2.62
CA GLN A 73 -11.57 36.82 -2.43
C GLN A 73 -11.61 37.30 -0.97
N LYS A 74 -11.68 38.62 -0.73
CA LYS A 74 -11.98 39.17 0.61
C LYS A 74 -13.38 38.70 1.04
N ARG A 75 -13.55 38.44 2.33
CA ARG A 75 -14.86 38.11 2.94
C ARG A 75 -15.35 39.31 3.75
N SER A 76 -16.65 39.60 3.69
CA SER A 76 -17.30 40.62 4.52
C SER A 76 -17.35 40.18 5.99
N ASP A 77 -17.77 38.94 6.25
CA ASP A 77 -18.16 38.50 7.59
C ASP A 77 -17.04 37.73 8.29
N VAL A 78 -16.75 38.12 9.54
CA VAL A 78 -15.78 37.47 10.42
C VAL A 78 -16.38 36.17 10.98
N THR A 79 -16.23 35.06 10.24
CA THR A 79 -16.82 33.77 10.66
C THR A 79 -15.87 32.97 11.56
N LYS A 80 -16.37 32.48 12.71
CA LYS A 80 -15.64 31.62 13.66
C LYS A 80 -15.48 30.15 13.18
N GLN A 81 -15.05 29.99 11.94
CA GLN A 81 -14.84 28.70 11.28
C GLN A 81 -13.80 28.78 10.17
N ILE A 82 -13.13 27.66 9.92
CA ILE A 82 -12.35 27.37 8.71
C ILE A 82 -13.03 26.19 8.00
N SER A 83 -13.06 26.20 6.67
CA SER A 83 -13.39 25.00 5.90
C SER A 83 -12.45 24.81 4.73
N LEU A 84 -11.86 23.63 4.62
CA LEU A 84 -11.22 23.14 3.41
C LEU A 84 -12.23 22.31 2.63
N THR A 85 -12.35 22.53 1.33
CA THR A 85 -13.21 21.74 0.44
C THR A 85 -12.42 21.39 -0.80
N ALA A 86 -12.35 20.10 -1.12
CA ALA A 86 -11.85 19.60 -2.39
C ALA A 86 -13.06 19.23 -3.25
N VAL A 87 -13.13 19.78 -4.47
CA VAL A 87 -14.11 19.39 -5.50
C VAL A 87 -13.33 18.77 -6.65
N VAL A 88 -13.73 17.57 -7.08
CA VAL A 88 -13.08 16.87 -8.20
C VAL A 88 -13.63 17.43 -9.51
N GLU A 89 -12.81 18.15 -10.26
CA GLU A 89 -13.19 18.79 -11.52
C GLU A 89 -13.05 17.82 -12.71
N SER A 90 -12.03 16.96 -12.67
CA SER A 90 -11.79 15.78 -13.51
C SER A 90 -10.83 14.82 -12.79
N GLU A 91 -10.51 13.65 -13.36
CA GLU A 91 -9.59 12.68 -12.74
C GLU A 91 -8.26 13.29 -12.29
N LYS A 92 -7.69 14.20 -13.08
CA LYS A 92 -6.38 14.82 -12.80
C LYS A 92 -6.48 16.25 -12.26
N LEU A 93 -7.68 16.73 -11.91
CA LEU A 93 -7.88 18.12 -11.52
C LEU A 93 -8.81 18.25 -10.30
N VAL A 94 -8.29 18.81 -9.20
CA VAL A 94 -9.05 19.09 -7.97
C VAL A 94 -9.05 20.58 -7.68
N ASN A 95 -10.24 21.17 -7.54
CA ASN A 95 -10.43 22.54 -7.11
C ASN A 95 -10.47 22.59 -5.58
N VAL A 96 -9.39 23.12 -5.00
CA VAL A 96 -9.20 23.22 -3.56
C VAL A 96 -9.62 24.62 -3.10
N ILE A 97 -10.67 24.65 -2.27
CA ILE A 97 -11.29 25.86 -1.74
C ILE A 97 -11.06 25.93 -0.24
N LEU A 98 -10.19 26.83 0.21
CA LEU A 98 -9.97 27.13 1.63
C LEU A 98 -10.72 28.42 2.00
N LYS A 99 -11.72 28.31 2.87
CA LYS A 99 -12.41 29.44 3.48
C LYS A 99 -11.85 29.68 4.88
N SER A 100 -11.22 30.84 5.10
CA SER A 100 -10.78 31.30 6.41
C SER A 100 -11.80 32.26 7.03
N PRO A 101 -11.58 32.73 8.28
CA PRO A 101 -12.38 33.80 8.89
C PRO A 101 -12.33 35.14 8.15
N ALA A 102 -11.35 35.39 7.28
CA ALA A 102 -11.10 36.70 6.67
C ALA A 102 -11.09 36.71 5.12
N ALA A 103 -10.87 35.56 4.48
CA ALA A 103 -10.82 35.46 3.02
C ALA A 103 -11.10 34.02 2.52
N ILE A 104 -11.46 33.92 1.24
CA ILE A 104 -11.64 32.66 0.52
C ILE A 104 -10.51 32.53 -0.51
N TYR A 105 -9.93 31.35 -0.60
CA TYR A 105 -8.83 30.98 -1.48
C TYR A 105 -9.31 29.84 -2.37
N LYS A 106 -9.07 29.94 -3.68
CA LYS A 106 -9.39 28.88 -4.66
C LYS A 106 -8.16 28.57 -5.49
N ARG A 107 -7.78 27.30 -5.57
CA ARG A 107 -6.68 26.81 -6.40
C ARG A 107 -7.08 25.51 -7.09
N ASN A 108 -6.96 25.48 -8.42
CA ASN A 108 -6.98 24.22 -9.15
C ASN A 108 -5.61 23.54 -8.98
N VAL A 109 -5.63 22.29 -8.54
CA VAL A 109 -4.47 21.44 -8.33
C VAL A 109 -4.51 20.33 -9.36
N ALA A 110 -3.53 20.32 -10.27
CA ALA A 110 -3.28 19.18 -11.13
C ALA A 110 -2.67 18.06 -10.28
N LEU A 111 -3.18 16.84 -10.42
CA LEU A 111 -2.68 15.66 -9.72
C LEU A 111 -1.66 14.90 -10.59
N PRO A 112 -0.61 14.31 -9.99
CA PRO A 112 0.37 13.52 -10.74
C PRO A 112 -0.20 12.20 -11.29
N VAL A 113 -1.33 11.73 -10.74
CA VAL A 113 -2.02 10.48 -11.09
C VAL A 113 -3.52 10.78 -11.24
N SER A 114 -4.24 10.04 -12.10
CA SER A 114 -5.70 10.10 -12.18
C SER A 114 -6.33 9.59 -10.87
N LEU A 115 -7.34 10.31 -10.36
CA LEU A 115 -8.24 9.81 -9.32
C LEU A 115 -9.10 8.66 -9.88
N PRO A 116 -9.29 7.57 -9.12
CA PRO A 116 -10.17 6.46 -9.49
C PRO A 116 -11.67 6.82 -9.31
N ILE A 117 -12.14 7.90 -9.94
CA ILE A 117 -13.51 8.44 -9.77
C ILE A 117 -14.57 7.37 -10.09
N HIS A 118 -14.34 6.60 -11.16
CA HIS A 118 -15.28 5.58 -11.63
C HIS A 118 -15.08 4.23 -10.93
N SER A 119 -13.86 3.89 -10.53
CA SER A 119 -13.51 2.60 -9.92
C SER A 119 -13.56 2.58 -8.38
N LEU A 120 -13.86 3.69 -7.71
CA LEU A 120 -14.12 3.72 -6.25
C LEU A 120 -15.38 2.95 -5.82
N ASN A 121 -16.29 2.64 -6.74
CA ASN A 121 -17.41 1.74 -6.49
C ASN A 121 -17.01 0.24 -6.55
N ASP A 122 -15.90 -0.09 -7.21
CA ASP A 122 -15.49 -1.47 -7.44
C ASP A 122 -14.40 -1.91 -6.46
N GLN A 123 -14.76 -2.85 -5.59
CA GLN A 123 -13.83 -3.69 -4.83
C GLN A 123 -12.81 -2.95 -3.94
N LEU A 124 -13.30 -2.03 -3.10
CA LEU A 124 -12.63 -1.74 -1.83
C LEU A 124 -12.59 -3.04 -0.98
N PRO A 125 -11.41 -3.45 -0.45
CA PRO A 125 -11.27 -4.79 0.12
C PRO A 125 -11.92 -4.97 1.49
N TYR A 126 -12.08 -3.91 2.27
CA TYR A 126 -12.61 -3.96 3.65
C TYR A 126 -14.03 -3.37 3.75
N ASN A 127 -14.76 -3.72 4.82
CA ASN A 127 -16.11 -3.19 5.06
C ASN A 127 -16.12 -1.80 5.73
N ASP A 128 -14.98 -1.36 6.29
CA ASP A 128 -14.85 -0.12 7.05
C ASP A 128 -14.13 1.00 6.26
N VAL A 129 -14.58 2.24 6.47
CA VAL A 129 -14.09 3.44 5.79
C VAL A 129 -12.67 3.82 6.20
N HIS A 130 -12.27 3.60 7.47
CA HIS A 130 -10.91 3.91 7.91
C HIS A 130 -9.90 2.93 7.30
N ASN A 131 -10.17 1.62 7.35
CA ASN A 131 -9.34 0.59 6.73
C ASN A 131 -9.26 0.76 5.20
N ASN A 132 -10.35 1.15 4.53
CA ASN A 132 -10.34 1.45 3.10
C ASN A 132 -9.55 2.71 2.75
N LEU A 133 -9.64 3.78 3.55
CA LEU A 133 -8.82 4.98 3.37
C LEU A 133 -7.32 4.66 3.56
N HIS A 134 -6.99 3.84 4.56
CA HIS A 134 -5.63 3.36 4.80
C HIS A 134 -5.11 2.54 3.61
N TYR A 135 -5.90 1.59 3.10
CA TYR A 135 -5.55 0.81 1.91
C TYR A 135 -5.33 1.68 0.67
N LEU A 136 -6.17 2.70 0.42
CA LEU A 136 -5.98 3.61 -0.72
C LEU A 136 -4.69 4.43 -0.62
N LEU A 137 -4.30 4.85 0.59
CA LEU A 137 -3.02 5.55 0.82
C LEU A 137 -1.82 4.61 0.61
N GLU A 138 -1.85 3.42 1.20
CA GLU A 138 -0.77 2.44 1.12
C GLU A 138 -0.60 1.88 -0.29
N LYS A 139 -1.69 1.57 -1.01
CA LYS A 139 -1.63 1.15 -2.42
C LYS A 139 -1.12 2.26 -3.37
N THR A 140 -1.19 3.53 -2.96
CA THR A 140 -0.69 4.67 -3.75
C THR A 140 0.76 5.05 -3.42
N THR A 141 1.27 4.68 -2.25
CA THR A 141 2.56 5.19 -1.73
C THR A 141 3.52 4.12 -1.20
N GLY A 142 3.02 2.91 -0.97
CA GLY A 142 3.77 1.78 -0.44
C GLY A 142 4.80 1.23 -1.43
N PRO A 143 5.77 0.42 -0.96
CA PRO A 143 6.70 -0.26 -1.83
C PRO A 143 5.99 -1.35 -2.66
N ILE A 144 6.23 -1.34 -3.97
CA ILE A 144 5.71 -2.34 -4.92
C ILE A 144 6.88 -3.11 -5.51
N CYS A 145 6.82 -4.44 -5.47
CA CYS A 145 7.72 -5.34 -6.17
C CYS A 145 6.93 -6.11 -7.24
N ARG A 146 7.50 -6.33 -8.43
CA ARG A 146 6.87 -7.10 -9.52
C ARG A 146 7.83 -8.11 -10.10
N PHE A 147 7.42 -9.37 -10.18
CA PHE A 147 8.00 -10.37 -11.06
C PHE A 147 7.07 -10.56 -12.26
N GLU A 148 7.58 -10.37 -13.47
CA GLU A 148 6.84 -10.58 -14.72
C GLU A 148 7.74 -11.28 -15.74
N ARG A 149 7.32 -12.45 -16.24
CA ARG A 149 7.99 -13.18 -17.34
C ARG A 149 9.52 -13.31 -17.20
N GLY A 150 10.03 -13.52 -15.99
CA GLY A 150 11.47 -13.67 -15.71
C GLY A 150 12.21 -12.36 -15.41
N GLN A 151 11.59 -11.18 -15.57
CA GLN A 151 12.15 -9.91 -15.10
C GLN A 151 11.59 -9.58 -13.70
N LEU A 152 12.46 -9.18 -12.77
CA LEU A 152 12.06 -8.67 -11.46
C LEU A 152 12.33 -7.17 -11.34
N THR A 153 11.35 -6.43 -10.84
CA THR A 153 11.44 -5.05 -10.37
C THR A 153 11.29 -5.02 -8.86
N THR A 154 12.33 -4.59 -8.17
CA THR A 154 12.42 -4.51 -6.70
C THR A 154 11.58 -3.38 -6.11
N PHE A 155 11.40 -3.40 -4.78
CA PHE A 155 10.75 -2.33 -4.02
C PHE A 155 11.41 -0.95 -4.17
N SER A 156 12.72 -0.88 -4.50
CA SER A 156 13.44 0.38 -4.77
C SER A 156 13.67 0.63 -6.28
N ASN A 157 12.99 -0.12 -7.16
CA ASN A 157 13.03 0.01 -8.62
C ASN A 157 14.42 -0.23 -9.27
N LYS A 158 15.27 -1.08 -8.68
CA LYS A 158 16.26 -1.88 -9.43
C LYS A 158 15.49 -2.90 -10.28
N ARG A 159 15.89 -3.08 -11.53
CA ARG A 159 15.44 -4.19 -12.40
C ARG A 159 16.60 -5.12 -12.71
N TYR A 160 16.30 -6.42 -12.80
CA TYR A 160 17.26 -7.46 -13.20
C TYR A 160 16.51 -8.69 -13.72
N GLU A 161 17.25 -9.60 -14.38
CA GLU A 161 16.72 -10.89 -14.84
C GLU A 161 16.81 -11.93 -13.72
N ASN A 162 15.66 -12.52 -13.39
CA ASN A 162 15.50 -13.53 -12.37
C ASN A 162 15.24 -14.89 -13.04
N TYR A 163 16.33 -15.61 -13.32
CA TYR A 163 16.26 -17.07 -13.51
C TYR A 163 15.46 -17.68 -12.33
N MET A 164 14.47 -18.52 -12.62
CA MET A 164 13.70 -19.28 -11.62
C MET A 164 13.84 -20.79 -11.91
N PRO A 165 14.86 -21.41 -11.32
CA PRO A 165 15.62 -23.31 -11.95
C PRO A 165 14.54 -24.30 -11.51
N ASP A 166 14.30 -25.38 -12.24
CA ASP A 166 12.99 -26.04 -12.16
C ASP A 166 12.74 -26.68 -10.80
N SER A 167 11.50 -26.51 -10.33
CA SER A 167 11.00 -27.00 -9.05
C SER A 167 11.68 -26.47 -7.77
N CYS A 168 12.54 -25.46 -7.86
CA CYS A 168 13.07 -24.73 -6.70
C CYS A 168 12.06 -23.68 -6.18
N PHE A 169 12.10 -23.35 -4.88
CA PHE A 169 11.42 -22.18 -4.32
C PHE A 169 12.43 -21.02 -4.17
N GLN A 170 12.00 -19.79 -4.41
CA GLN A 170 12.80 -18.58 -4.22
C GLN A 170 12.10 -17.62 -3.25
N VAL A 171 12.86 -16.99 -2.35
CA VAL A 171 12.32 -16.02 -1.39
C VAL A 171 12.11 -14.67 -2.08
N LEU A 172 10.87 -14.39 -2.49
CA LEU A 172 10.52 -13.12 -3.15
C LEU A 172 10.68 -11.96 -2.17
N ALA A 173 10.04 -12.06 -1.01
CA ALA A 173 10.18 -11.14 0.12
C ALA A 173 9.70 -11.82 1.40
N GLN A 174 10.30 -11.49 2.54
CA GLN A 174 9.82 -11.85 3.87
C GLN A 174 10.09 -10.72 4.87
N ASP A 175 9.39 -10.71 6.00
CA ASP A 175 9.79 -9.90 7.17
C ASP A 175 11.11 -10.45 7.74
N CYS A 176 12.16 -9.64 7.76
CA CYS A 176 13.48 -10.03 8.24
C CYS A 176 13.82 -9.45 9.63
N THR A 177 12.78 -9.06 10.38
CA THR A 177 12.88 -8.80 11.83
C THR A 177 12.57 -10.06 12.64
N SER A 178 12.70 -9.98 13.96
CA SER A 178 12.46 -11.13 14.85
C SER A 178 11.01 -11.60 14.95
N SER A 179 10.05 -10.88 14.36
CA SER A 179 8.63 -11.29 14.30
C SER A 179 8.34 -12.22 13.12
N LEU A 180 9.07 -12.10 12.01
CA LEU A 180 8.90 -12.92 10.79
C LEU A 180 7.43 -13.00 10.33
N ASN A 181 6.70 -11.88 10.35
CA ASN A 181 5.24 -11.85 10.18
C ASN A 181 4.73 -12.53 8.90
N PHE A 182 5.50 -12.43 7.81
CA PHE A 182 5.20 -13.09 6.54
C PHE A 182 6.44 -13.60 5.80
N ILE A 183 6.23 -14.62 4.97
CA ILE A 183 7.17 -15.08 3.93
C ILE A 183 6.39 -15.24 2.62
N VAL A 184 6.87 -14.66 1.51
CA VAL A 184 6.37 -14.92 0.15
C VAL A 184 7.45 -15.66 -0.64
N LEU A 185 7.09 -16.85 -1.12
CA LEU A 185 7.90 -17.68 -2.00
C LEU A 185 7.30 -17.71 -3.41
N LEU A 186 8.16 -17.78 -4.42
CA LEU A 186 7.79 -18.16 -5.79
C LEU A 186 8.44 -19.49 -6.17
N LYS A 187 7.74 -20.28 -6.99
CA LYS A 187 8.26 -21.49 -7.62
C LYS A 187 7.67 -21.61 -9.02
N LYS A 188 8.51 -22.08 -9.93
CA LYS A 188 8.13 -22.59 -11.26
C LYS A 188 8.21 -24.12 -11.19
N ASP A 189 7.13 -24.81 -11.57
CA ASP A 189 7.16 -26.27 -11.65
C ASP A 189 7.67 -26.79 -13.01
N SER A 190 7.80 -28.10 -13.14
CA SER A 190 8.28 -28.78 -14.35
C SER A 190 7.37 -28.61 -15.57
N SER A 191 6.15 -28.12 -15.38
CA SER A 191 5.21 -27.77 -16.46
C SER A 191 5.28 -26.27 -16.81
N ASN A 192 6.28 -25.56 -16.28
CA ASN A 192 6.45 -24.10 -16.36
C ASN A 192 5.35 -23.30 -15.64
N VAL A 193 4.52 -23.94 -14.80
CA VAL A 193 3.42 -23.27 -14.12
C VAL A 193 3.95 -22.47 -12.93
N MET A 194 3.50 -21.22 -12.83
CA MET A 194 3.83 -20.33 -11.71
C MET A 194 3.02 -20.72 -10.46
N ARG A 195 3.71 -20.77 -9.33
CA ARG A 195 3.16 -21.03 -7.99
C ARG A 195 3.71 -20.01 -7.01
N SER A 196 2.83 -19.29 -6.32
CA SER A 196 3.21 -18.39 -5.23
C SER A 196 2.65 -18.91 -3.92
N MET A 197 3.52 -19.10 -2.94
CA MET A 197 3.17 -19.56 -1.60
C MET A 197 3.40 -18.39 -0.62
N GLN A 198 2.42 -18.10 0.23
CA GLN A 198 2.51 -17.08 1.28
C GLN A 198 2.30 -17.74 2.63
N ARG A 199 3.27 -17.60 3.55
CA ARG A 199 3.15 -18.01 4.94
C ARG A 199 2.84 -16.80 5.81
N LEU A 200 1.67 -16.77 6.42
CA LEU A 200 1.31 -15.80 7.47
C LEU A 200 1.62 -16.46 8.82
N VAL A 201 2.74 -16.06 9.42
CA VAL A 201 3.42 -16.88 10.45
C VAL A 201 2.69 -16.85 11.78
N GLU A 202 2.27 -15.68 12.24
CA GLU A 202 1.56 -15.46 13.52
C GLU A 202 0.29 -16.33 13.65
N ILE A 203 -0.44 -16.50 12.55
CA ILE A 203 -1.70 -17.27 12.49
C ILE A 203 -1.55 -18.70 11.92
N GLY A 204 -0.32 -19.13 11.62
CA GLY A 204 -0.03 -20.48 11.11
C GLY A 204 -0.75 -20.83 9.79
N LYS A 205 -0.81 -19.89 8.84
CA LYS A 205 -1.46 -20.09 7.54
C LYS A 205 -0.45 -20.18 6.41
N ASP A 206 -0.42 -21.31 5.73
CA ASP A 206 0.25 -21.51 4.45
C ASP A 206 -0.78 -21.40 3.33
N ILE A 207 -0.78 -20.28 2.62
CA ILE A 207 -1.63 -20.00 1.46
C ILE A 207 -0.83 -20.37 0.20
N ASP A 208 -1.40 -21.19 -0.67
CA ASP A 208 -0.76 -21.63 -1.91
C ASP A 208 -1.62 -21.25 -3.11
N MET A 209 -1.11 -20.35 -3.95
CA MET A 209 -1.75 -19.91 -5.19
C MET A 209 -1.00 -20.51 -6.39
N ARG A 210 -1.74 -21.21 -7.26
CA ARG A 210 -1.20 -21.84 -8.46
C ARG A 210 -2.21 -21.78 -9.59
N TYR A 211 -1.74 -21.97 -10.81
CA TYR A 211 -2.62 -22.29 -11.92
C TYR A 211 -2.77 -23.81 -12.04
N ASN A 212 -3.95 -24.23 -12.49
CA ASN A 212 -4.17 -25.55 -13.06
C ASN A 212 -4.76 -25.31 -14.46
N GLU A 213 -4.01 -25.67 -15.50
CA GLU A 213 -4.24 -25.19 -16.87
C GLU A 213 -4.32 -23.65 -16.89
N GLU A 214 -5.44 -23.08 -17.35
CA GLU A 214 -5.70 -21.62 -17.33
C GLU A 214 -6.46 -21.14 -16.09
N ARG A 215 -6.78 -22.02 -15.12
CA ARG A 215 -7.62 -21.68 -13.97
C ARG A 215 -6.79 -21.43 -12.70
N PRO A 216 -6.90 -20.26 -12.06
CA PRO A 216 -6.27 -20.06 -10.76
C PRO A 216 -7.00 -20.88 -9.68
N THR A 217 -6.22 -21.59 -8.87
CA THR A 217 -6.67 -22.34 -7.69
C THR A 217 -5.93 -21.82 -6.46
N VAL A 218 -6.54 -21.93 -5.28
CA VAL A 218 -5.91 -21.55 -4.02
C VAL A 218 -6.19 -22.59 -2.94
N THR A 219 -5.14 -22.97 -2.20
CA THR A 219 -5.25 -23.83 -1.02
C THR A 219 -4.82 -23.06 0.23
N ILE A 220 -5.38 -23.42 1.38
CA ILE A 220 -5.01 -22.89 2.70
C ILE A 220 -4.71 -24.09 3.59
N ASN A 221 -3.48 -24.16 4.10
CA ASN A 221 -2.92 -25.31 4.83
C ASN A 221 -3.12 -26.65 4.09
N GLY A 222 -3.03 -26.62 2.75
CA GLY A 222 -3.22 -27.77 1.86
C GLY A 222 -4.67 -28.10 1.50
N GLN A 223 -5.67 -27.48 2.13
CA GLN A 223 -7.08 -27.64 1.76
C GLN A 223 -7.43 -26.68 0.62
N GLU A 224 -7.88 -27.19 -0.53
CA GLU A 224 -8.33 -26.36 -1.65
C GLU A 224 -9.63 -25.61 -1.32
N ILE A 225 -9.66 -24.31 -1.64
CA ILE A 225 -10.83 -23.44 -1.43
C ILE A 225 -11.62 -23.41 -2.74
N ALA A 226 -12.85 -23.91 -2.69
CA ALA A 226 -13.75 -23.92 -3.83
C ALA A 226 -14.01 -22.49 -4.35
N ARG A 227 -14.14 -22.33 -5.67
CA ARG A 227 -14.17 -21.02 -6.35
C ARG A 227 -15.38 -20.16 -5.93
N GLU A 228 -16.50 -20.83 -5.66
CA GLU A 228 -17.75 -20.29 -5.10
C GLU A 228 -17.64 -19.88 -3.62
N SER A 229 -16.58 -20.29 -2.91
CA SER A 229 -16.23 -19.82 -1.57
C SER A 229 -15.31 -18.58 -1.59
N LEU A 230 -15.05 -17.99 -2.77
CA LEU A 230 -14.37 -16.70 -2.91
C LEU A 230 -15.39 -15.55 -3.03
N PRO A 231 -15.16 -14.38 -2.38
CA PRO A 231 -13.97 -14.04 -1.61
C PRO A 231 -13.90 -14.72 -0.24
N TYR A 232 -12.79 -15.40 0.02
CA TYR A 232 -12.47 -15.91 1.35
C TYR A 232 -12.14 -14.70 2.24
N ASN A 233 -12.74 -14.60 3.43
CA ASN A 233 -12.56 -13.45 4.31
C ASN A 233 -12.66 -13.91 5.78
N LYS A 234 -11.54 -14.38 6.34
CA LYS A 234 -11.41 -14.97 7.69
C LYS A 234 -10.00 -14.73 8.21
N ASP A 235 -9.79 -14.93 9.51
CA ASP A 235 -8.47 -15.03 10.13
C ASP A 235 -7.52 -13.85 9.78
N SER A 236 -8.06 -12.62 9.76
CA SER A 236 -7.35 -11.37 9.40
C SER A 236 -6.77 -11.26 7.98
N PHE A 237 -7.20 -12.09 7.03
CA PHE A 237 -6.90 -11.91 5.61
C PHE A 237 -8.11 -12.14 4.69
N LYS A 238 -8.03 -11.59 3.48
CA LYS A 238 -9.02 -11.78 2.41
C LYS A 238 -8.34 -12.30 1.14
N ILE A 239 -8.91 -13.31 0.50
CA ILE A 239 -8.51 -13.76 -0.84
C ILE A 239 -9.69 -13.52 -1.78
N GLU A 240 -9.46 -12.74 -2.83
CA GLU A 240 -10.48 -12.35 -3.81
C GLU A 240 -10.06 -12.77 -5.23
N LEU A 241 -11.01 -13.28 -6.01
CA LEU A 241 -10.81 -13.58 -7.43
C LEU A 241 -11.32 -12.40 -8.27
N LYS A 242 -10.42 -11.75 -8.99
CA LYS A 242 -10.73 -10.62 -9.88
C LYS A 242 -10.68 -11.04 -11.35
N ASN A 243 -11.55 -10.45 -12.16
CA ASN A 243 -11.67 -10.67 -13.61
C ASN A 243 -11.70 -12.16 -14.02
N SER A 244 -12.29 -13.02 -13.18
CA SER A 244 -12.27 -14.49 -13.27
C SER A 244 -10.89 -15.18 -13.31
N ASN A 245 -9.78 -14.45 -13.37
CA ASN A 245 -8.46 -14.98 -13.70
C ASN A 245 -7.25 -14.30 -12.99
N LYS A 246 -7.47 -13.53 -11.91
CA LYS A 246 -6.39 -12.98 -11.07
C LYS A 246 -6.75 -13.17 -9.60
N LEU A 247 -5.91 -13.83 -8.82
CA LEU A 247 -6.09 -13.92 -7.36
C LEU A 247 -5.46 -12.69 -6.70
N VAL A 248 -6.10 -12.19 -5.64
CA VAL A 248 -5.57 -11.10 -4.82
C VAL A 248 -5.69 -11.43 -3.35
N LEU A 249 -4.56 -11.50 -2.65
CA LEU A 249 -4.48 -11.62 -1.19
C LEU A 249 -4.38 -10.22 -0.58
N TYR A 250 -5.23 -9.92 0.40
CA TYR A 250 -5.16 -8.75 1.27
C TYR A 250 -4.84 -9.21 2.69
N ALA A 251 -3.71 -8.81 3.25
CA ALA A 251 -3.18 -9.33 4.51
C ALA A 251 -2.44 -8.23 5.30
N LYS A 252 -3.11 -7.08 5.46
CA LYS A 252 -2.51 -5.83 5.99
C LYS A 252 -1.90 -5.98 7.38
N GLU A 253 -2.52 -6.78 8.25
CA GLU A 253 -2.06 -6.99 9.63
C GLU A 253 -0.70 -7.71 9.67
N PHE A 254 -0.40 -8.50 8.64
CA PHE A 254 0.88 -9.18 8.44
C PHE A 254 1.87 -8.37 7.57
N GLY A 255 1.51 -7.14 7.15
CA GLY A 255 2.36 -6.24 6.36
C GLY A 255 2.12 -6.23 4.86
N ILE A 256 1.24 -7.08 4.32
CA ILE A 256 0.95 -7.20 2.90
C ILE A 256 -0.30 -6.36 2.56
N THR A 257 -0.11 -5.23 1.89
CA THR A 257 -1.18 -4.34 1.43
C THR A 257 -2.06 -5.07 0.41
N GLU A 258 -1.44 -5.64 -0.62
CA GLU A 258 -2.03 -6.67 -1.48
C GLU A 258 -0.92 -7.49 -2.17
N LEU A 259 -1.17 -8.77 -2.42
CA LEU A 259 -0.41 -9.59 -3.37
C LEU A 259 -1.34 -9.98 -4.53
N ASN A 260 -0.97 -9.50 -5.70
CA ASN A 260 -1.61 -9.72 -6.99
C ASN A 260 -0.95 -10.92 -7.68
N PHE A 261 -1.69 -12.02 -7.89
CA PHE A 261 -1.18 -13.25 -8.50
C PHE A 261 -1.89 -13.60 -9.82
N SER A 262 -1.10 -13.80 -10.87
CA SER A 262 -1.55 -14.26 -12.18
C SER A 262 -0.57 -15.27 -12.80
N ASN A 263 -0.90 -15.82 -13.98
CA ASN A 263 -0.05 -16.80 -14.67
C ASN A 263 1.27 -16.22 -15.22
N MET A 264 1.36 -14.89 -15.42
CA MET A 264 2.54 -14.21 -15.99
C MET A 264 3.20 -13.19 -15.06
N GLU A 265 2.42 -12.62 -14.14
CA GLU A 265 2.82 -11.55 -13.21
C GLU A 265 2.50 -11.97 -11.76
N VAL A 266 3.46 -11.75 -10.86
CA VAL A 266 3.21 -11.61 -9.42
C VAL A 266 3.66 -10.23 -8.97
N GLU A 267 2.75 -9.46 -8.38
CA GLU A 267 3.01 -8.11 -7.88
C GLU A 267 2.67 -8.03 -6.39
N LEU A 268 3.64 -7.64 -5.56
CA LEU A 268 3.55 -7.55 -4.11
C LEU A 268 3.64 -6.10 -3.65
N HIS A 269 2.57 -5.61 -3.00
CA HIS A 269 2.52 -4.34 -2.30
C HIS A 269 2.65 -4.60 -0.80
N ILE A 270 3.61 -3.98 -0.14
CA ILE A 270 3.75 -4.02 1.32
C ILE A 270 3.35 -2.68 1.96
N LEU A 271 3.14 -2.67 3.27
CA LEU A 271 2.94 -1.44 4.03
C LEU A 271 4.24 -0.59 4.06
N ASN A 272 4.10 0.73 4.09
CA ASN A 272 5.20 1.68 4.25
C ASN A 272 6.02 1.43 5.53
N ASP A 273 5.38 0.97 6.60
CA ASP A 273 6.05 0.64 7.86
C ASP A 273 7.05 -0.51 7.75
N TYR A 274 6.94 -1.36 6.72
CA TYR A 274 7.84 -2.49 6.45
C TYR A 274 9.09 -2.11 5.62
N ARG A 275 9.24 -0.82 5.23
CA ARG A 275 10.48 -0.31 4.64
C ARG A 275 11.66 -0.53 5.59
N ASN A 276 12.78 -1.04 5.07
CA ASN A 276 13.96 -1.51 5.83
C ASN A 276 13.74 -2.76 6.71
N ARG A 277 12.52 -3.30 6.82
CA ARG A 277 12.25 -4.55 7.57
C ARG A 277 12.29 -5.79 6.69
N VAL A 278 11.90 -5.65 5.43
CA VAL A 278 11.86 -6.77 4.47
C VAL A 278 13.23 -7.10 3.88
N CYS A 279 13.40 -8.35 3.48
CA CYS A 279 14.50 -8.80 2.63
C CYS A 279 14.07 -10.00 1.75
N GLY A 280 14.89 -10.33 0.76
CA GLY A 280 14.57 -11.27 -0.33
C GLY A 280 14.93 -10.67 -1.69
N LEU A 281 14.50 -11.33 -2.77
CA LEU A 281 14.69 -10.88 -4.16
C LEU A 281 14.18 -9.45 -4.42
N CYS A 282 13.09 -9.04 -3.75
CA CYS A 282 12.52 -7.69 -3.88
C CYS A 282 13.35 -6.56 -3.22
N GLY A 283 14.47 -6.85 -2.55
CA GLY A 283 15.28 -5.86 -1.85
C GLY A 283 14.66 -5.38 -0.53
N GLN A 284 15.18 -4.27 0.01
CA GLN A 284 14.86 -3.80 1.39
C GLN A 284 13.85 -2.64 1.44
N ALA A 285 13.26 -2.25 0.31
CA ALA A 285 12.26 -1.17 0.20
C ALA A 285 12.68 0.23 0.72
N ASN A 286 13.99 0.45 0.86
CA ASN A 286 14.58 1.66 1.42
C ASN A 286 14.68 2.84 0.43
N GLY A 287 14.44 2.59 -0.86
CA GLY A 287 14.49 3.60 -1.92
C GLY A 287 15.87 3.76 -2.59
N ASP A 288 16.89 3.02 -2.15
CA ASP A 288 18.22 3.02 -2.76
C ASP A 288 18.52 1.73 -3.52
N LYS A 289 18.18 1.75 -4.81
CA LYS A 289 18.42 0.68 -5.78
C LYS A 289 19.87 0.17 -5.85
N ARG A 290 20.86 0.88 -5.30
CA ARG A 290 22.26 0.42 -5.27
C ARG A 290 22.48 -0.76 -4.31
N ASN A 291 21.61 -0.93 -3.31
CA ASN A 291 21.78 -1.95 -2.27
C ASN A 291 20.67 -3.02 -2.23
N ASP A 292 19.71 -2.99 -3.16
CA ASP A 292 18.65 -4.01 -3.25
C ASP A 292 19.19 -5.43 -3.48
N LEU A 293 20.33 -5.59 -4.19
CA LEU A 293 20.95 -6.89 -4.45
C LEU A 293 21.77 -7.40 -3.24
N ARG A 294 21.15 -7.44 -2.06
CA ARG A 294 21.73 -7.95 -0.82
C ARG A 294 21.39 -9.43 -0.59
N MET A 295 22.40 -10.28 -0.59
CA MET A 295 22.29 -11.72 -0.33
C MET A 295 21.94 -11.98 1.16
N PRO A 296 21.44 -13.18 1.54
CA PRO A 296 21.03 -13.46 2.92
C PRO A 296 22.13 -13.31 3.99
N ASN A 297 23.39 -13.38 3.58
CA ASN A 297 24.55 -13.16 4.47
C ASN A 297 24.88 -11.67 4.69
N GLY A 298 24.05 -10.75 4.17
CA GLY A 298 24.23 -9.30 4.30
C GLY A 298 25.11 -8.66 3.23
N ASN A 299 25.86 -9.44 2.44
CA ASN A 299 26.74 -8.92 1.39
C ASN A 299 25.96 -8.46 0.16
N LEU A 300 26.43 -7.39 -0.48
CA LEU A 300 25.94 -6.96 -1.79
C LEU A 300 26.60 -7.77 -2.91
N ASN A 301 25.87 -8.04 -3.99
CA ASN A 301 26.39 -8.72 -5.16
C ASN A 301 25.70 -8.19 -6.43
N ASP A 302 26.44 -7.50 -7.30
CA ASP A 302 25.90 -6.96 -8.56
C ASP A 302 25.73 -8.01 -9.67
N ASN A 303 26.17 -9.27 -9.48
CA ASN A 303 25.84 -10.38 -10.37
C ASN A 303 24.43 -10.93 -10.05
N PRO A 304 23.42 -10.75 -10.93
CA PRO A 304 22.05 -11.18 -10.65
C PRO A 304 21.95 -12.70 -10.47
N VAL A 305 22.67 -13.51 -11.25
CA VAL A 305 22.61 -14.97 -11.18
C VAL A 305 23.06 -15.48 -9.80
N SER A 306 24.14 -14.90 -9.27
CA SER A 306 24.65 -15.26 -7.94
C SER A 306 23.73 -14.76 -6.81
N PHE A 307 23.19 -13.55 -6.94
CA PHE A 307 22.22 -13.01 -5.99
C PHE A 307 20.93 -13.84 -5.94
N VAL A 308 20.38 -14.18 -7.11
CA VAL A 308 19.15 -14.98 -7.25
C VAL A 308 19.34 -16.41 -6.74
N SER A 309 20.48 -17.03 -7.05
CA SER A 309 20.87 -18.33 -6.47
C SER A 309 20.94 -18.27 -4.94
N SER A 310 21.48 -17.19 -4.35
CA SER A 310 21.55 -17.04 -2.89
C SER A 310 20.19 -16.94 -2.17
N TRP A 311 19.13 -16.54 -2.89
CA TRP A 311 17.74 -16.51 -2.39
C TRP A 311 16.90 -17.72 -2.82
N THR A 312 17.52 -18.72 -3.47
CA THR A 312 16.87 -19.96 -3.88
C THR A 312 17.02 -21.02 -2.78
N LEU A 313 15.90 -21.59 -2.34
CA LEU A 313 15.84 -22.62 -1.31
C LEU A 313 16.17 -24.00 -1.91
N PRO A 314 17.17 -24.74 -1.38
CA PRO A 314 17.45 -26.09 -1.82
C PRO A 314 16.27 -27.01 -1.48
N SER A 315 15.90 -27.90 -2.39
CA SER A 315 14.91 -28.94 -2.15
C SER A 315 15.29 -30.22 -2.90
N GLN A 316 14.76 -31.36 -2.47
CA GLN A 316 15.10 -32.65 -3.10
C GLN A 316 14.76 -32.72 -4.61
N SER A 317 13.82 -31.88 -5.08
CA SER A 317 13.36 -31.76 -6.46
C SER A 317 13.93 -30.53 -7.22
N CYS A 318 14.87 -29.80 -6.64
CA CYS A 318 15.43 -28.58 -7.24
C CYS A 318 16.60 -28.91 -8.18
N SER A 319 16.47 -28.53 -9.45
CA SER A 319 17.45 -28.81 -10.51
C SER A 319 17.82 -27.55 -11.29
N ASP A 320 19.08 -27.46 -11.73
CA ASP A 320 19.55 -26.39 -12.61
C ASP A 320 19.05 -26.54 -14.06
N GLU A 321 19.30 -25.53 -14.90
CA GLU A 321 18.92 -25.52 -16.32
C GLU A 321 19.60 -26.64 -17.14
N THR A 322 20.62 -27.32 -16.58
CA THR A 322 21.27 -28.50 -17.16
C THR A 322 20.74 -29.82 -16.57
N GLY A 323 19.69 -29.76 -15.74
CA GLY A 323 19.07 -30.91 -15.07
C GLY A 323 19.83 -31.41 -13.84
N LYS A 324 20.91 -30.74 -13.40
CA LYS A 324 21.69 -31.18 -12.25
C LYS A 324 21.04 -30.70 -10.95
N ARG A 325 20.93 -31.61 -9.98
CA ARG A 325 20.36 -31.32 -8.66
C ARG A 325 21.16 -30.24 -7.94
N ILE A 326 20.50 -29.16 -7.50
CA ILE A 326 21.14 -28.14 -6.66
C ILE A 326 21.29 -28.71 -5.25
N GLN A 327 22.50 -29.20 -4.95
CA GLN A 327 22.85 -29.71 -3.63
C GLN A 327 23.24 -28.58 -2.69
N GLN A 328 23.07 -28.82 -1.39
CA GLN A 328 23.45 -27.89 -0.35
C GLN A 328 24.98 -27.86 -0.24
N LEU A 329 25.59 -26.67 -0.33
CA LEU A 329 26.99 -26.50 0.04
C LEU A 329 27.10 -26.56 1.56
N ASP A 330 27.50 -27.72 2.09
CA ASP A 330 27.66 -27.95 3.51
C ASP A 330 28.69 -26.98 4.12
N LYS A 331 28.22 -26.07 4.95
CA LYS A 331 29.07 -25.08 5.67
C LYS A 331 29.83 -25.70 6.85
N HIS A 332 30.42 -26.89 6.67
CA HIS A 332 31.08 -27.65 7.74
C HIS A 332 32.38 -28.35 7.28
N SER A 333 33.32 -27.58 6.74
CA SER A 333 34.73 -28.00 6.66
C SER A 333 35.67 -26.80 6.46
N ASN A 334 36.28 -26.34 7.56
CA ASN A 334 37.72 -26.04 7.70
C ASN A 334 37.97 -25.09 8.89
N SER A 335 38.03 -25.68 10.08
CA SER A 335 38.98 -25.24 11.10
C SER A 335 40.35 -25.85 10.76
N GLY A 336 41.36 -25.01 10.55
CA GLY A 336 42.75 -25.38 10.28
C GLY A 336 43.66 -24.22 10.66
#